data_AF-A0A2I0T4X8-F1
#
_entry.id   AF-A0A2I0T4X8-F1
#
_cell.length_a   1.000
_cell.length_b   1.000
_cell.length_c   1.000
_cell.angle_alpha   90.00
_cell.angle_beta   90.00
_cell.angle_gamma   90.00
#
_symmetry.space_group_name_H-M   'P 1'
#
loop_
_entity.id
_entity.type
_entity.pdbx_description
1 polymer ?
#
loop_
_entity_poly.entity_id
_entity_poly.type
_entity_poly.pdbx_seq_one_letter_code
_entity_poly.pdbx_strand_id
1 'polypeptide(L)'
;MAVSHTILKPYEINKGLDHWHKLYPVANGDRQSPIDIQTKEVKNDASLGLLQITWKPSTCKEIVNVGHPFHVNFEDKDNQSVLTSGPLAGTYRLRQFRFHWGQTDEQGSEHTVDGRK
;
A
#
# COMPACT_ATOMS: atom_id res chain seq x y z
N MET A 1 -4.26 3.49 11.62
CA MET A 1 -2.99 4.22 11.45
C MET A 1 -2.10 3.33 10.62
N ALA A 2 -1.90 3.67 9.35
CA ALA A 2 -0.91 2.99 8.53
C ALA A 2 0.47 3.38 9.05
N VAL A 3 1.33 2.40 9.31
CA VAL A 3 2.76 2.68 9.43
C VAL A 3 3.16 3.13 8.03
N SER A 4 3.34 4.44 7.85
CA SER A 4 3.99 4.97 6.65
C SER A 4 5.28 4.19 6.51
N HIS A 5 5.46 3.52 5.36
CA HIS A 5 6.72 2.94 4.91
C HIS A 5 7.74 4.07 4.83
N THR A 6 8.21 4.49 6.00
CA THR A 6 9.23 5.48 6.21
C THR A 6 10.49 4.71 5.87
N ILE A 7 11.06 5.06 4.72
CA ILE A 7 12.41 4.82 4.24
C ILE A 7 13.30 4.09 5.27
N LEU A 8 13.15 2.78 5.37
CA LEU A 8 14.03 1.91 6.12
C LEU A 8 14.32 0.73 5.25
N LYS A 9 15.61 0.48 5.03
CA LYS A 9 16.14 -0.59 4.18
C LYS A 9 15.63 -1.95 4.67
N PRO A 10 14.58 -2.55 4.08
CA PRO A 10 14.04 -3.81 4.60
C PRO A 10 14.92 -5.00 4.21
N TYR A 11 15.78 -4.80 3.18
CA TYR A 11 16.51 -5.85 2.50
C TYR A 11 18.01 -5.90 2.82
N GLU A 12 18.51 -5.09 3.77
CA GLU A 12 19.86 -5.31 4.30
C GLU A 12 19.83 -6.38 5.39
N ILE A 13 20.62 -7.43 5.13
CA ILE A 13 20.60 -8.81 5.63
C ILE A 13 20.76 -8.99 7.16
N ASN A 14 20.72 -7.94 7.98
CA ASN A 14 20.90 -8.05 9.43
C ASN A 14 19.88 -7.30 10.31
N LYS A 15 18.80 -6.73 9.74
CA LYS A 15 17.71 -6.07 10.51
C LYS A 15 16.33 -6.28 9.88
N GLY A 16 15.94 -7.55 9.70
CA GLY A 16 14.66 -7.92 9.10
C GLY A 16 13.43 -7.34 9.82
N LEU A 17 12.27 -7.43 9.15
CA LEU A 17 10.96 -6.93 9.60
C LEU A 17 10.64 -7.30 11.06
N ASP A 18 11.08 -8.49 11.51
CA ASP A 18 10.89 -9.00 12.87
C ASP A 18 11.43 -8.08 13.98
N HIS A 19 12.31 -7.14 13.65
CA HIS A 19 12.90 -6.19 14.61
C HIS A 19 12.26 -4.80 14.61
N TRP A 20 11.35 -4.52 13.67
CA TRP A 20 10.77 -3.18 13.52
C TRP A 20 10.04 -2.72 14.78
N HIS A 21 9.38 -3.61 15.50
CA HIS A 21 8.68 -3.29 16.74
C HIS A 21 9.59 -2.69 17.83
N LYS A 22 10.90 -2.96 17.80
CA LYS A 22 11.86 -2.39 18.75
C LYS A 22 12.06 -0.89 18.56
N LEU A 23 11.93 -0.40 17.33
CA LEU A 23 12.05 1.02 16.97
C LEU A 23 10.69 1.68 16.76
N TYR A 24 9.71 0.92 16.32
CA TYR A 24 8.37 1.34 15.98
C TYR A 24 7.38 0.41 16.69
N PRO A 25 7.05 0.65 17.97
CA PRO A 25 6.16 -0.24 18.75
C PRO A 25 4.83 -0.55 18.06
N VAL A 26 4.33 0.36 17.22
CA VAL A 26 3.13 0.17 16.38
C VAL A 26 3.23 -1.04 15.46
N ALA A 27 4.43 -1.49 15.07
CA ALA A 27 4.65 -2.69 14.26
C ALA A 27 4.21 -3.99 14.96
N ASN A 28 3.90 -3.95 16.27
CA ASN A 28 3.31 -5.04 17.03
C ASN A 28 1.84 -4.78 17.42
N GLY A 29 1.13 -3.92 16.67
CA GLY A 29 -0.27 -3.59 16.93
C GLY A 29 -1.28 -4.50 16.20
N ASP A 30 -2.54 -4.48 16.64
CA ASP A 30 -3.59 -5.40 16.15
C ASP A 30 -4.11 -5.14 14.72
N ARG A 31 -3.57 -4.14 14.03
CA ARG A 31 -4.04 -3.69 12.71
C ARG A 31 -2.88 -3.45 11.75
N GLN A 32 -1.93 -4.39 11.73
CA GLN A 32 -0.83 -4.40 10.76
C GLN A 32 -1.31 -4.89 9.39
N SER A 33 -0.52 -4.53 8.38
CA SER A 33 -0.59 -5.07 7.03
C SER A 33 0.83 -5.49 6.61
N PRO A 34 1.00 -6.41 5.64
CA PRO A 34 -0.05 -7.11 4.90
C PRO A 34 -0.78 -8.19 5.72
N ILE A 35 -1.85 -8.74 5.16
CA ILE A 35 -2.58 -9.91 5.70
C ILE A 35 -2.83 -10.94 4.60
N ASP A 36 -3.12 -12.18 5.00
CA ASP A 36 -3.70 -13.18 4.12
C ASP A 36 -5.22 -13.00 4.07
N ILE A 37 -5.75 -12.75 2.87
CA ILE A 37 -7.18 -12.60 2.64
C ILE A 37 -7.77 -14.00 2.48
N GLN A 38 -8.35 -14.51 3.57
CA GLN A 38 -9.07 -15.78 3.58
C GLN A 38 -10.48 -15.59 3.00
N THR A 39 -10.70 -16.02 1.76
CA THR A 39 -11.95 -15.75 1.01
C THR A 39 -13.18 -16.32 1.69
N LYS A 40 -13.04 -17.46 2.41
CA LYS A 40 -14.09 -18.07 3.23
C LYS A 40 -14.56 -17.21 4.41
N GLU A 41 -13.74 -16.27 4.87
CA GLU A 41 -14.02 -15.39 6.03
C GLU A 41 -14.47 -13.99 5.60
N VAL A 42 -14.33 -13.65 4.31
CA VAL A 42 -14.77 -12.39 3.74
C VAL A 42 -16.29 -12.30 3.77
N LYS A 43 -16.80 -11.17 4.27
CA LYS A 43 -18.23 -10.87 4.29
C LYS A 43 -18.55 -9.88 3.18
N ASN A 44 -19.52 -10.22 2.33
CA ASN A 44 -20.06 -9.26 1.39
C ASN A 44 -20.83 -8.18 2.16
N ASP A 45 -20.49 -6.92 1.90
CA ASP A 45 -21.21 -5.77 2.43
C ASP A 45 -21.87 -5.04 1.26
N ALA A 46 -23.17 -5.27 1.07
CA ALA A 46 -23.94 -4.67 -0.01
C ALA A 46 -24.18 -3.15 0.17
N SER A 47 -23.86 -2.59 1.33
CA SER A 47 -23.93 -1.14 1.57
C SER A 47 -22.73 -0.40 0.98
N LEU A 48 -21.64 -1.10 0.68
CA LEU A 48 -20.46 -0.50 0.06
C LEU A 48 -20.76 -0.13 -1.40
N GLY A 49 -20.67 1.17 -1.69
CA GLY A 49 -20.68 1.65 -3.07
C GLY A 49 -19.45 1.19 -3.86
N LEU A 50 -19.48 1.36 -5.18
CA LEU A 50 -18.31 1.12 -6.02
C LEU A 50 -17.22 2.15 -5.69
N LEU A 51 -15.96 1.69 -5.65
CA LEU A 51 -14.81 2.57 -5.57
C LEU A 51 -14.72 3.41 -6.85
N GLN A 52 -14.56 4.73 -6.72
CA GLN A 52 -14.53 5.66 -7.83
C GLN A 52 -13.13 6.28 -7.95
N ILE A 53 -12.46 6.03 -9.08
CA ILE A 53 -11.11 6.49 -9.38
C ILE A 53 -11.21 7.55 -10.47
N THR A 54 -10.80 8.79 -10.15
CA THR A 54 -10.57 9.83 -11.15
C THR A 54 -9.07 10.03 -11.27
N TRP A 55 -8.52 9.87 -12.48
CA TRP A 55 -7.11 10.07 -12.74
C TRP A 55 -6.91 11.01 -13.92
N LYS A 56 -6.10 12.05 -13.71
CA LYS A 56 -5.66 12.94 -14.78
C LYS A 56 -4.17 12.70 -15.07
N PRO A 57 -3.79 12.17 -16.25
CA PRO A 57 -2.40 11.86 -16.57
C PRO A 57 -1.43 13.04 -16.41
N SER A 58 -1.88 14.28 -16.65
CA SER A 58 -1.07 15.50 -16.48
C SER A 58 -0.68 15.79 -15.03
N THR A 59 -1.22 15.06 -14.05
CA THR A 59 -0.80 15.17 -12.65
C THR A 59 0.38 14.28 -12.32
N CYS A 60 0.80 13.37 -13.22
CA CYS A 60 2.03 12.59 -13.04
C CYS A 60 3.25 13.52 -13.17
N LYS A 61 4.16 13.47 -12.20
CA LYS A 61 5.31 14.39 -12.12
C LYS A 61 6.61 13.72 -12.55
N GLU A 62 6.96 12.64 -11.87
CA GLU A 62 8.27 12.02 -11.97
C GLU A 62 8.22 10.56 -11.50
N ILE A 63 9.21 9.79 -11.97
CA ILE A 63 9.57 8.49 -11.45
C ILE A 63 10.89 8.62 -10.69
N VAL A 64 10.92 8.17 -9.43
CA VAL A 64 12.09 8.31 -8.56
C VAL A 64 12.54 6.94 -8.08
N ASN A 65 13.79 6.58 -8.36
CA ASN A 65 14.45 5.41 -7.79
C ASN A 65 15.29 5.83 -6.58
N VAL A 66 14.89 5.39 -5.38
CA VAL A 66 15.54 5.73 -4.10
C VAL A 66 16.33 4.56 -3.51
N GLY A 67 16.62 3.52 -4.28
CA GLY A 67 17.32 2.31 -3.81
C GLY A 67 16.43 1.28 -3.07
N HIS A 68 15.15 1.62 -2.89
CA HIS A 68 14.01 0.76 -2.52
C HIS A 68 12.87 1.11 -3.49
N PRO A 69 11.79 0.29 -3.62
CA PRO A 69 11.04 0.24 -4.86
C PRO A 69 10.69 1.64 -5.38
N PHE A 70 10.92 1.85 -6.68
CA PHE A 70 10.71 3.14 -7.29
C PHE A 70 9.28 3.60 -6.99
N HIS A 71 9.11 4.90 -6.83
CA HIS A 71 7.79 5.48 -6.70
C HIS A 71 7.55 6.51 -7.80
N VAL A 72 6.28 6.65 -8.17
CA VAL A 72 5.83 7.66 -9.13
C VAL A 72 5.06 8.72 -8.35
N ASN A 73 5.53 9.95 -8.40
CA ASN A 73 4.93 11.08 -7.69
C ASN A 73 3.88 11.79 -8.55
N PHE A 74 2.83 12.27 -7.89
CA PHE A 74 1.72 13.01 -8.50
C PHE A 74 1.56 14.39 -7.86
N GLU A 75 1.02 15.33 -8.61
CA GLU A 75 0.60 16.64 -8.11
C GLU A 75 -0.70 16.49 -7.30
N ASP A 76 -0.66 16.79 -6.00
CA ASP A 76 -1.75 16.58 -5.04
C ASP A 76 -2.30 17.88 -4.41
N LYS A 77 -2.00 19.04 -5.02
CA LYS A 77 -2.50 20.35 -4.55
C LYS A 77 -4.02 20.52 -4.69
N ASP A 78 -4.65 19.78 -5.60
CA ASP A 78 -6.09 19.84 -5.89
C ASP A 78 -6.69 18.43 -6.14
N ASN A 79 -7.96 18.38 -6.53
CA ASN A 79 -8.72 17.13 -6.68
C ASN A 79 -8.70 16.58 -8.13
N GLN A 80 -7.65 16.85 -8.91
CA GLN A 80 -7.56 16.36 -10.30
C GLN A 80 -7.35 14.84 -10.41
N SER A 81 -6.69 14.23 -9.43
CA SER A 81 -6.50 12.77 -9.33
C SER A 81 -6.88 12.29 -7.94
N VAL A 82 -8.04 11.64 -7.81
CA VAL A 82 -8.66 11.30 -6.52
C VAL A 82 -9.31 9.94 -6.50
N LEU A 83 -9.39 9.39 -5.29
CA LEU A 83 -10.15 8.21 -4.91
C LEU A 83 -11.33 8.61 -4.03
N THR A 84 -12.52 8.12 -4.35
CA THR A 84 -13.76 8.43 -3.62
C THR A 84 -14.66 7.20 -3.53
N SER A 85 -15.74 7.29 -2.74
CA SER A 85 -16.77 6.24 -2.60
C SER A 85 -16.23 4.93 -1.98
N GLY A 86 -17.02 3.86 -2.00
CA GLY A 86 -16.72 2.61 -1.31
C GLY A 86 -16.66 2.80 0.20
N PRO A 87 -15.65 2.25 0.89
CA PRO A 87 -15.52 2.39 2.34
C PRO A 87 -14.91 3.74 2.79
N LEU A 88 -14.66 4.67 1.87
CA LEU A 88 -13.96 5.93 2.16
C LEU A 88 -14.91 6.97 2.76
N ALA A 89 -14.47 7.61 3.85
CA ALA A 89 -15.22 8.69 4.49
C ALA A 89 -15.21 10.02 3.70
N GLY A 90 -14.45 10.10 2.60
CA GLY A 90 -14.31 11.33 1.82
C GLY A 90 -13.41 11.14 0.59
N THR A 91 -12.89 12.27 0.09
CA THR A 91 -12.03 12.33 -1.10
C THR A 91 -10.56 12.25 -0.72
N TYR A 92 -9.84 11.29 -1.29
CA TYR A 92 -8.41 11.08 -1.07
C TYR A 92 -7.64 11.40 -2.34
N ARG A 93 -6.58 12.20 -2.26
CA ARG A 93 -5.76 12.59 -3.41
C ARG A 93 -4.66 11.56 -3.67
N LEU A 94 -4.43 11.25 -4.94
CA LEU A 94 -3.30 10.43 -5.35
C LEU A 94 -2.01 11.23 -5.17
N ARG A 95 -1.16 10.78 -4.24
CA ARG A 95 0.15 11.40 -3.98
C ARG A 95 1.28 10.67 -4.68
N GLN A 96 1.29 9.34 -4.56
CA GLN A 96 2.29 8.47 -5.18
C GLN A 96 1.82 7.01 -5.22
N PHE A 97 2.39 6.22 -6.12
CA PHE A 97 2.32 4.77 -6.07
C PHE A 97 3.72 4.16 -6.19
N ARG A 98 3.86 2.90 -5.75
CA ARG A 98 5.07 2.07 -5.85
C ARG A 98 4.66 0.61 -5.99
N PHE A 99 5.60 -0.24 -6.38
CA PHE A 99 5.39 -1.67 -6.49
C PHE A 99 6.22 -2.44 -5.47
N HIS A 100 5.77 -3.63 -5.13
CA HIS A 100 6.54 -4.63 -4.39
C HIS A 100 6.61 -5.86 -5.29
N TRP A 101 7.78 -6.48 -5.42
CA TRP A 101 8.01 -7.63 -6.29
C TRP A 101 9.05 -8.56 -5.67
N GLY A 102 8.99 -9.84 -6.05
CA GLY A 102 9.92 -10.86 -5.61
C GLY A 102 11.01 -11.12 -6.65
N GLN A 103 11.86 -12.08 -6.34
CA GLN A 103 12.93 -12.51 -7.24
C GLN A 103 12.43 -13.44 -8.36
N THR A 104 11.26 -14.05 -8.16
CA THR A 104 10.67 -15.03 -9.09
C THR A 104 9.19 -14.70 -9.30
N ASP A 105 8.59 -15.26 -10.35
CA ASP A 105 7.21 -14.97 -10.74
C ASP A 105 6.18 -15.54 -9.73
N GLU A 106 6.59 -16.48 -8.87
CA GLU A 106 5.76 -17.09 -7.84
C GLU A 106 5.73 -16.28 -6.52
N GLN A 107 6.47 -15.17 -6.43
CA GLN A 107 6.61 -14.41 -5.19
C GLN A 107 6.67 -12.90 -5.45
N GLY A 108 6.18 -12.09 -4.52
CA GLY A 108 6.42 -10.64 -4.55
C GLY A 108 5.31 -9.76 -4.01
N SER A 109 4.09 -10.28 -4.03
CA SER A 109 2.97 -9.67 -3.34
C SER A 109 3.23 -9.59 -1.84
N GLU A 110 2.78 -8.49 -1.21
CA GLU A 110 2.77 -8.39 0.25
C GLU A 110 1.55 -9.09 0.83
N HIS A 111 0.35 -8.80 0.29
CA HIS A 111 -0.89 -9.50 0.63
C HIS A 111 -1.00 -10.81 -0.15
N THR A 112 -1.64 -11.81 0.45
CA THR A 112 -1.95 -13.10 -0.19
C THR A 112 -3.46 -13.32 -0.25
N VAL A 113 -3.90 -14.25 -1.10
CA VAL A 113 -5.29 -14.70 -1.16
C VAL A 113 -5.32 -16.21 -0.99
N ASP A 114 -5.97 -16.68 0.08
CA ASP A 114 -5.99 -18.09 0.47
C ASP A 114 -4.59 -18.73 0.48
N GLY A 115 -3.60 -18.00 1.02
CA GLY A 115 -2.20 -18.39 1.10
C GLY A 115 -1.40 -18.31 -0.20
N ARG A 116 -2.00 -17.87 -1.31
CA ARG A 116 -1.30 -17.69 -2.60
C ARG A 116 -0.69 -16.30 -2.70
N LYS A 117 0.59 -16.25 -3.08
CA LYS A 117 1.32 -15.03 -3.42
C LYS A 117 1.16 -14.70 -4.90
#